data_AF-A0A839QDI7-F1
#
_entry.id   AF-A0A839QDI7-F1
#
_cell.length_a   1.000
_cell.length_b   1.000
_cell.length_c   1.000
_cell.angle_alpha   90.00
_cell.angle_beta   90.00
_cell.angle_gamma   90.00
#
_symmetry.space_group_name_H-M   'P 1'
#
loop_
_entity.id
_entity.type
_entity.pdbx_description
1 polymer ?
#
loop_
_entity_poly.entity_id
_entity_poly.type
_entity_poly.pdbx_seq_one_letter_code
_entity_poly.pdbx_strand_id
1 'polypeptide(L)'
;MSESSESADVEAVPEDTDNEDTARQRWLAAVAEDSRTEARHLSAAEVMAHRPELPDEHLAAAEELVQMGLAWKNELDGEFSYTPIDPAGKPA
;
A
#
# COMPACT_ATOMS: atom_id res chain seq x y z
N MET A 1 32.49 20.88 40.63
CA MET A 1 32.68 19.43 40.42
C MET A 1 31.41 18.77 40.94
N SER A 2 30.54 18.16 40.16
CA SER A 2 30.63 17.73 38.77
C SER A 2 29.24 17.82 38.15
N GLU A 3 29.21 18.10 36.84
CA GLU A 3 28.08 17.90 35.96
C GLU A 3 27.41 16.55 36.23
N SER A 4 26.09 16.54 36.35
CA SER A 4 25.30 15.35 36.04
C SER A 4 24.66 15.61 34.69
N SER A 5 25.34 15.04 33.71
CA SER A 5 25.03 14.99 32.30
C SER A 5 23.62 14.51 32.03
N GLU A 6 22.99 15.18 31.06
CA GLU A 6 22.39 14.52 29.90
C GLU A 6 21.25 13.55 30.19
N SER A 7 20.04 14.10 30.33
CA SER A 7 18.86 13.38 29.85
C SER A 7 18.84 13.54 28.33
N ALA A 8 19.55 12.63 27.66
CA ALA A 8 19.47 12.46 26.21
C ALA A 8 18.00 12.27 25.83
N ASP A 9 17.47 13.29 25.17
CA ASP A 9 16.86 13.17 23.86
C ASP A 9 16.68 11.72 23.39
N VAL A 10 15.49 11.18 23.65
CA VAL A 10 14.87 10.23 22.73
C VAL A 10 13.56 10.88 22.37
N GLU A 11 13.63 11.83 21.43
CA GLU A 11 12.49 12.08 20.55
C GLU A 11 12.11 10.72 19.97
N ALA A 12 11.08 10.09 20.53
CA ALA A 12 10.38 9.00 19.88
C ALA A 12 9.78 9.62 18.62
N VAL A 13 10.53 9.58 17.52
CA VAL A 13 10.05 9.93 16.19
C VAL A 13 8.78 9.07 16.02
N PRO A 14 7.57 9.65 15.94
CA PRO A 14 6.40 8.86 15.63
C PRO A 14 6.67 8.26 14.25
N GLU A 15 6.81 6.94 14.23
CA GLU A 15 6.90 6.15 12.99
C GLU A 15 5.74 6.60 12.09
N ASP A 16 6.07 6.97 10.85
CA ASP A 16 5.22 7.46 9.75
C ASP A 16 4.05 6.51 9.36
N THR A 17 3.62 5.63 10.25
CA THR A 17 2.48 4.71 10.14
C THR A 17 1.16 5.42 9.82
N ASP A 18 0.95 6.65 10.30
CA ASP A 18 -0.22 7.46 9.94
C ASP A 18 -0.25 7.80 8.44
N ASN A 19 0.93 7.97 7.82
CA ASN A 19 1.05 8.31 6.42
C ASN A 19 0.78 7.08 5.53
N GLU A 20 1.27 5.90 5.93
CA GLU A 20 1.03 4.62 5.24
C GLU A 20 -0.44 4.17 5.35
N ASP A 21 -1.07 4.31 6.52
CA ASP A 21 -2.49 4.00 6.69
C ASP A 21 -3.37 4.93 5.85
N THR A 22 -3.03 6.22 5.84
CA THR A 22 -3.73 7.23 5.04
C THR A 22 -3.58 6.97 3.55
N ALA A 23 -2.39 6.62 3.07
CA ALA A 23 -2.14 6.32 1.66
C ALA A 23 -2.87 5.04 1.22
N ARG A 24 -2.87 4.01 2.06
CA ARG A 24 -3.63 2.77 1.85
C ARG A 24 -5.14 3.04 1.74
N GLN A 25 -5.70 3.81 2.68
CA GLN A 25 -7.13 4.16 2.65
C GLN A 25 -7.51 4.98 1.41
N ARG A 26 -6.67 5.95 1.01
CA ARG A 26 -6.89 6.75 -0.20
C ARG A 26 -6.88 5.89 -1.45
N TRP A 27 -5.95 4.95 -1.55
CA TRP A 27 -5.91 4.03 -2.67
C TRP A 27 -7.15 3.14 -2.73
N LEU A 28 -7.55 2.53 -1.61
CA LEU A 28 -8.77 1.71 -1.56
C LEU A 28 -10.02 2.50 -1.97
N ALA A 29 -10.12 3.77 -1.54
CA ALA A 29 -11.19 4.66 -1.97
C ALA A 29 -11.14 4.93 -3.48
N ALA A 30 -9.95 5.20 -4.04
CA ALA A 30 -9.78 5.41 -5.47
C ALA A 30 -10.17 4.19 -6.31
N VAL A 31 -9.83 2.97 -5.84
CA VAL A 31 -10.30 1.73 -6.48
C VAL A 31 -11.83 1.65 -6.39
N ALA A 32 -12.45 1.93 -5.23
CA ALA A 32 -13.90 1.90 -5.07
C ALA A 32 -14.66 2.95 -5.90
N GLU A 33 -14.03 4.09 -6.19
CA GLU A 33 -14.61 5.18 -6.98
C GLU A 33 -14.46 5.00 -8.50
N ASP A 34 -13.53 4.16 -8.97
CA ASP A 34 -13.33 3.90 -10.40
C ASP A 34 -14.47 3.04 -10.96
N SER A 35 -15.23 3.61 -11.90
CA SER A 35 -16.40 2.97 -12.54
C SER A 35 -16.12 1.66 -13.29
N ARG A 36 -14.85 1.35 -13.59
CA ARG A 36 -14.42 0.11 -14.25
C ARG A 36 -14.20 -1.02 -13.25
N THR A 37 -14.12 -0.70 -11.96
CA THR A 37 -13.90 -1.69 -10.92
C THR A 37 -15.19 -2.42 -10.56
N GLU A 38 -15.02 -3.64 -10.06
CA GLU A 38 -16.11 -4.56 -9.73
C GLU A 38 -15.82 -5.13 -8.33
N ALA A 39 -16.78 -5.84 -7.74
CA ALA A 39 -16.63 -6.41 -6.39
C ALA A 39 -15.37 -7.29 -6.25
N ARG A 40 -14.98 -8.04 -7.30
CA ARG A 40 -13.75 -8.84 -7.30
C ARG A 40 -12.48 -8.00 -7.22
N HIS A 41 -12.49 -6.80 -7.81
CA HIS A 41 -11.38 -5.85 -7.80
C HIS A 41 -11.23 -5.23 -6.42
N LEU A 42 -12.34 -4.87 -5.78
CA LEU A 42 -12.33 -4.35 -4.40
C LEU A 42 -11.79 -5.37 -3.41
N SER A 43 -12.22 -6.63 -3.55
CA SER A 43 -11.74 -7.72 -2.70
C SER A 43 -10.24 -7.97 -2.91
N ALA A 44 -9.76 -7.99 -4.16
CA ALA A 44 -8.33 -8.13 -4.43
C ALA A 44 -7.54 -6.93 -3.87
N ALA A 45 -8.06 -5.71 -4.02
CA ALA A 45 -7.43 -4.50 -3.51
C ALA A 45 -7.30 -4.52 -1.98
N GLU A 46 -8.34 -4.92 -1.25
CA GLU A 46 -8.25 -5.09 0.21
C GLU A 46 -7.16 -6.09 0.61
N VAL A 47 -7.06 -7.23 -0.08
CA VAL A 47 -6.02 -8.22 0.24
C VAL A 47 -4.62 -7.67 -0.07
N MET A 48 -4.43 -7.02 -1.23
CA MET A 48 -3.19 -6.35 -1.61
C MET A 48 -2.78 -5.26 -0.61
N ALA A 49 -3.76 -4.53 -0.06
CA ALA A 49 -3.53 -3.45 0.90
C ALA A 49 -2.90 -3.95 2.21
N HIS A 50 -3.22 -5.20 2.58
CA HIS A 50 -2.88 -5.76 3.89
C HIS A 50 -1.83 -6.86 3.83
N ARG A 51 -1.57 -7.44 2.65
CA ARG A 51 -0.65 -8.56 2.49
C ARG A 51 0.21 -8.39 1.24
N PRO A 52 1.52 -8.63 1.34
CA PRO A 52 2.41 -8.61 0.18
C PRO A 52 2.16 -9.79 -0.77
N GLU A 53 1.78 -10.95 -0.21
CA GLU A 53 1.47 -12.15 -0.98
C GLU A 53 -0.03 -12.22 -1.29
N LEU A 54 -0.34 -12.35 -2.58
CA LEU A 54 -1.71 -12.41 -3.06
C LEU A 54 -2.15 -13.85 -3.34
N PRO A 55 -3.28 -14.32 -2.76
CA PRO A 55 -3.84 -15.62 -3.08
C PRO A 55 -4.21 -15.75 -4.56
N ASP A 56 -4.10 -16.97 -5.11
CA ASP A 56 -4.36 -17.27 -6.53
C ASP A 56 -5.74 -16.80 -7.00
N GLU A 57 -6.75 -16.85 -6.12
CA GLU A 57 -8.12 -16.41 -6.40
C GLU A 57 -8.24 -14.90 -6.69
N HIS A 58 -7.26 -14.11 -6.27
CA HIS A 58 -7.20 -12.66 -6.48
C HIS A 58 -6.22 -12.24 -7.57
N LEU A 59 -5.38 -13.15 -8.09
CA LEU A 59 -4.35 -12.81 -9.10
C LEU A 59 -4.95 -12.20 -10.36
N ALA A 60 -6.02 -12.80 -10.90
CA ALA A 60 -6.66 -12.28 -12.12
C ALA A 60 -7.20 -10.86 -11.90
N ALA A 61 -7.84 -10.61 -10.75
CA ALA A 61 -8.36 -9.30 -10.40
C ALA A 61 -7.25 -8.26 -10.15
N ALA A 62 -6.12 -8.67 -9.57
CA ALA A 62 -4.95 -7.79 -9.39
C ALA A 62 -4.29 -7.43 -10.72
N GLU A 63 -4.19 -8.36 -11.66
CA GLU A 63 -3.69 -8.06 -13.01
C GLU A 63 -4.60 -7.08 -13.75
N GLU A 64 -5.92 -7.18 -13.57
CA GLU A 64 -6.86 -6.20 -14.12
C GLU A 64 -6.71 -4.82 -13.47
N LEU A 65 -6.49 -4.74 -12.14
CA LEU A 65 -6.17 -3.48 -11.47
C LEU A 65 -4.90 -2.82 -12.03
N VAL A 66 -3.90 -3.62 -12.40
CA VAL A 66 -2.68 -3.13 -13.07
C VAL A 66 -3.00 -2.60 -14.47
N GLN A 67 -3.80 -3.32 -15.26
CA GLN A 67 -4.24 -2.85 -16.58
C GLN A 67 -5.07 -1.56 -16.51
N MET A 68 -5.81 -1.36 -15.42
CA MET A 68 -6.58 -0.14 -15.16
C MET A 68 -5.70 1.05 -14.72
N GLY A 69 -4.42 0.81 -14.40
CA GLY A 69 -3.50 1.82 -13.89
C GLY A 69 -3.68 2.13 -12.41
N LEU A 70 -4.32 1.24 -11.65
CA LEU A 70 -4.60 1.39 -10.22
C LEU A 70 -3.57 0.65 -9.34
N ALA A 71 -2.75 -0.22 -9.93
CA ALA A 71 -1.67 -0.93 -9.25
C ALA A 71 -0.47 -1.12 -10.18
N TRP A 72 0.72 -1.32 -9.62
CA TRP A 72 1.90 -1.78 -10.36
C TRP A 72 2.18 -3.24 -10.03
N LYS A 73 2.52 -4.02 -11.06
CA LYS A 73 3.07 -5.36 -10.90
C LYS A 73 4.59 -5.25 -10.85
N ASN A 74 5.18 -5.67 -9.74
CA ASN A 74 6.63 -5.79 -9.58
C ASN A 74 7.01 -7.27 -9.61
N GLU A 75 8.17 -7.56 -10.17
CA GLU A 75 8.79 -8.87 -10.15
C GLU A 75 10.17 -8.71 -9.52
N LEU A 76 10.39 -9.35 -8.37
CA LEU A 76 11.67 -9.35 -7.67
C LEU A 76 12.06 -10.80 -7.40
N ASP A 77 13.24 -11.22 -7.89
CA ASP A 77 13.75 -12.59 -7.70
C ASP A 77 12.78 -13.72 -8.13
N GLY A 78 11.92 -13.46 -9.12
CA GLY A 78 10.91 -14.39 -9.62
C GLY A 78 9.61 -14.42 -8.81
N GLU A 79 9.49 -13.58 -7.79
CA GLU A 79 8.28 -13.38 -6.99
C GLU A 79 7.52 -12.14 -7.47
N PHE A 80 6.22 -12.30 -7.71
CA PHE A 80 5.36 -11.20 -8.13
C PHE A 80 4.73 -10.53 -6.91
N SER A 81 4.91 -9.21 -6.81
CA SER A 81 4.21 -8.37 -5.85
C SER A 81 3.42 -7.28 -6.56
N TYR A 82 2.38 -6.78 -5.91
CA TYR A 82 1.54 -5.73 -6.45
C TYR A 82 1.58 -4.51 -5.54
N THR A 83 1.96 -3.35 -6.08
CA THR A 83 2.04 -2.09 -5.33
C THR A 83 0.86 -1.19 -5.68
N PRO A 84 0.07 -0.76 -4.68
CA PRO A 84 -0.90 0.32 -4.81
C PRO A 84 -0.31 1.59 -5.43
N ILE A 85 -1.03 2.22 -6.37
CA ILE A 85 -0.64 3.52 -6.93
C ILE A 85 -1.68 4.54 -6.50
N ASP A 86 -1.23 5.67 -5.95
CA ASP A 86 -2.06 6.85 -5.81
C ASP A 86 -2.56 7.29 -7.20
N PRO A 87 -3.86 7.61 -7.40
CA PRO A 87 -4.36 8.19 -8.65
C PRO A 87 -3.61 9.44 -9.13
N ALA A 88 -2.83 10.11 -8.27
CA ALA A 88 -1.86 11.15 -8.64
C ALA A 88 -0.57 10.63 -9.33
N GLY A 89 -0.42 9.31 -9.52
CA GLY A 89 0.71 8.66 -10.19
C GLY A 89 1.94 8.44 -9.30
N LYS A 90 1.76 8.42 -7.96
CA LYS A 90 2.85 8.15 -7.00
C LYS A 90 2.62 6.81 -6.31
N PRO A 91 3.67 6.06 -5.93
CA PRO A 91 3.48 4.90 -5.06
C PRO A 91 2.84 5.38 -3.75
N ALA A 92 1.77 4.68 -3.35
CA ALA A 92 1.07 4.93 -2.10
C ALA A 92 1.80 4.27 -0.93
#